data_AF-A0A0B2QIR7-F1
#
_entry.id   AF-A0A0B2QIR7-F1
#
_cell.length_a   1.000
_cell.length_b   1.000
_cell.length_c   1.000
_cell.angle_alpha   90.00
_cell.angle_beta   90.00
_cell.angle_gamma   90.00
#
_symmetry.space_group_name_H-M   'P 1'
#
loop_
_entity.id
_entity.type
_entity.pdbx_description
1 polymer ?
#
loop_
_entity_poly.entity_id
_entity_poly.type
_entity_poly.pdbx_seq_one_letter_code
_entity_poly.pdbx_strand_id
1 'polypeptide(L)'
;MASLASSSVLLNLLFIVSALHLGAAAARILSEKEDQQQLQFQYHKGPLLSGNISVNLIWYGSFKPSQRAIISDFITSLSSSPKSTAQPSVATWWKGTEKYYQLIKSAPKPSLTLALGAQILDENYSLGKSLTTDNIVSLASKGSPKEVINVDLTSLDVTVEGFCSSRCGTHASSADHHKFAYGSVTAPLEAVSACAGIFGKGAYPGYTGNVLVDNVTGASYNALGLHGRKFLLPAMWDPVTSTCKTLV
;
A
#
# COMPACT_ATOMS: atom_id res chain seq x y z
N MET A 1 45.56 31.28 41.97
CA MET A 1 44.90 31.79 40.75
C MET A 1 44.66 30.72 39.66
N ALA A 2 44.65 29.41 39.98
CA ALA A 2 44.42 28.35 38.97
C ALA A 2 42.99 27.73 39.01
N SER A 3 42.18 28.03 40.04
CA SER A 3 40.85 27.43 40.23
C SER A 3 39.74 28.09 39.38
N LEU A 4 39.81 29.41 39.17
CA LEU A 4 38.79 30.17 38.44
C LEU A 4 38.76 29.87 36.93
N ALA A 5 39.93 29.57 36.34
CA ALA A 5 40.03 29.25 34.91
C ALA A 5 39.40 27.89 34.58
N SER A 6 39.54 26.90 35.47
CA SER A 6 38.97 25.55 35.29
C SER A 6 37.44 25.56 35.34
N SER A 7 36.86 26.34 36.26
CA SER A 7 35.40 26.50 36.41
C SER A 7 34.76 27.12 35.16
N SER A 8 35.41 28.14 34.57
CA SER A 8 34.92 28.81 33.35
C SER A 8 34.96 27.88 32.13
N VAL A 9 35.98 27.01 32.03
CA VAL A 9 36.07 26.01 30.94
C VAL A 9 34.97 24.95 31.07
N LEU A 10 34.70 24.46 32.27
CA LEU A 10 33.63 23.48 32.52
C LEU A 10 32.24 24.06 32.22
N LEU A 11 31.99 25.32 32.59
CA LEU A 11 30.72 25.99 32.31
C LEU A 11 30.51 26.16 30.81
N ASN A 12 31.55 26.58 30.07
CA ASN A 12 31.48 26.73 28.62
C ASN A 12 31.26 25.37 27.91
N LEU A 13 31.87 24.28 28.38
CA LEU A 13 31.62 22.94 27.86
C LEU A 13 30.17 22.49 28.09
N LEU A 14 29.61 22.73 29.28
CA LEU A 14 28.21 22.41 29.57
C LEU A 14 27.23 23.21 28.71
N PHE A 15 27.51 24.49 28.43
CA PHE A 15 26.73 25.30 27.52
C PHE A 15 26.77 24.77 26.08
N ILE A 16 27.94 24.36 25.59
CA ILE A 16 28.09 23.80 24.23
C ILE A 16 27.35 22.46 24.11
N VAL A 17 27.46 21.59 25.11
CA VAL A 17 26.75 20.29 25.11
C VAL A 17 25.24 20.48 25.16
N SER A 18 24.75 21.43 25.96
CA SER A 18 23.32 21.78 26.03
C SER A 18 22.81 22.36 24.71
N ALA A 19 23.57 23.27 24.08
CA ALA A 19 23.23 23.83 22.78
C ALA A 19 23.19 22.77 21.66
N LEU A 20 24.10 21.79 21.70
CA LEU A 20 24.10 20.65 20.77
C LEU A 20 22.90 19.71 20.98
N HIS A 21 22.47 19.48 22.23
CA HIS A 21 21.28 18.67 22.52
C HIS A 21 19.98 19.37 22.11
N LEU A 22 19.86 20.69 22.33
CA LEU A 22 18.73 21.47 21.84
C LEU A 22 18.72 21.54 20.31
N GLY A 23 19.87 21.70 19.66
CA GLY A 23 19.98 21.69 18.20
C GLY A 23 19.58 20.34 17.60
N ALA A 24 20.02 19.23 18.18
CA ALA A 24 19.64 17.89 17.73
C ALA A 24 18.16 17.56 17.98
N ALA A 25 17.58 18.00 19.10
CA ALA A 25 16.16 17.83 19.39
C ALA A 25 15.28 18.73 18.50
N ALA A 26 15.67 19.99 18.27
CA ALA A 26 14.97 20.91 17.38
C ALA A 26 15.08 20.49 15.91
N ALA A 27 16.23 19.95 15.47
CA ALA A 27 16.38 19.39 14.13
C ALA A 27 15.51 18.13 13.92
N ARG A 28 15.35 17.29 14.95
CA ARG A 28 14.39 16.17 14.92
C ARG A 28 12.94 16.65 14.82
N ILE A 29 12.57 17.69 15.57
CA ILE A 29 11.21 18.26 15.56
C ILE A 29 10.90 19.01 14.26
N LEU A 30 11.88 19.70 13.66
CA LEU A 30 11.72 20.38 12.37
C LEU A 30 11.60 19.36 11.23
N SER A 31 12.39 18.29 11.24
CA SER A 31 12.25 17.19 10.26
C SER A 31 10.89 16.50 10.32
N GLU A 32 10.18 16.53 11.46
CA GLU A 32 8.86 15.93 11.63
C GLU A 32 7.71 16.89 11.26
N LYS A 33 7.97 18.20 11.22
CA LYS A 33 6.97 19.24 10.92
C LYS A 33 6.99 19.71 9.46
N GLU A 34 8.09 19.50 8.74
CA GLU A 34 8.27 20.01 7.37
C GLU A 34 7.69 19.09 6.26
N ASP A 35 7.28 17.86 6.58
CA ASP A 35 6.67 16.91 5.62
C ASP A 35 5.16 16.64 5.84
N GLN A 36 4.49 17.39 6.72
CA GLN A 36 3.03 17.37 6.87
C GLN A 36 2.30 18.39 5.99
N GLN A 37 2.95 18.93 4.95
CA GLN A 37 2.19 19.38 3.80
C GLN A 37 1.72 18.11 3.08
N GLN A 38 0.65 17.51 3.60
CA GLN A 38 0.01 16.31 3.04
C GLN A 38 -0.03 16.50 1.53
N LEU A 39 0.86 15.80 0.81
CA LEU A 39 0.95 15.85 -0.64
C LEU A 39 -0.47 15.57 -1.12
N GLN A 40 -1.15 16.63 -1.56
CA GLN A 40 -2.56 16.55 -1.83
C GLN A 40 -2.69 15.58 -3.00
N PHE A 41 -3.28 14.42 -2.78
CA PHE A 41 -3.48 13.46 -3.85
C PHE A 41 -4.39 14.14 -4.88
N GLN A 42 -3.87 14.32 -6.10
CA GLN A 42 -4.58 14.91 -7.22
C GLN A 42 -4.78 13.86 -8.30
N TYR A 43 -6.01 13.76 -8.79
CA TYR A 43 -6.28 12.89 -9.92
C TYR A 43 -5.79 13.55 -11.23
N HIS A 44 -4.84 12.90 -11.90
CA HIS A 44 -4.18 13.41 -13.10
C HIS A 44 -4.97 13.18 -14.40
N LYS A 45 -6.30 12.94 -14.33
CA LYS A 45 -7.20 12.77 -15.49
C LYS A 45 -6.87 11.56 -16.39
N GLY A 46 -6.03 10.62 -15.92
CA GLY A 46 -5.71 9.39 -16.63
C GLY A 46 -6.87 8.38 -16.60
N PRO A 47 -6.99 7.47 -17.57
CA PRO A 47 -8.10 6.51 -17.62
C PRO A 47 -8.27 5.70 -16.32
N LEU A 48 -9.51 5.52 -15.88
CA LEU A 48 -9.83 4.64 -14.75
C LEU A 48 -10.17 3.24 -15.26
N LEU A 49 -9.84 2.22 -14.45
CA LEU A 49 -10.29 0.84 -14.70
C LEU A 49 -11.81 0.80 -14.71
N SER A 50 -12.39 -0.04 -15.58
CA SER A 50 -13.84 -0.18 -15.73
C SER A 50 -14.17 -1.50 -16.40
N GLY A 51 -15.42 -1.95 -16.23
CA GLY A 51 -15.90 -3.24 -16.73
C GLY A 51 -15.67 -4.39 -15.75
N ASN A 52 -15.73 -5.61 -16.27
CA ASN A 52 -15.43 -6.82 -15.52
C ASN A 52 -13.98 -7.21 -15.81
N ILE A 53 -13.12 -7.12 -14.79
CA ILE A 53 -11.68 -7.36 -14.92
C ILE A 53 -11.30 -8.54 -14.04
N SER A 54 -10.63 -9.53 -14.60
CA SER A 54 -10.06 -10.62 -13.81
C SER A 54 -8.66 -10.25 -13.32
N VAL A 55 -8.35 -10.63 -12.09
CA VAL A 55 -7.02 -10.49 -11.49
C VAL A 55 -6.37 -11.87 -11.46
N ASN A 56 -5.40 -12.09 -12.35
CA ASN A 56 -4.61 -13.31 -12.36
C ASN A 56 -3.45 -13.17 -11.37
N LEU A 57 -3.07 -14.27 -10.71
CA LEU A 57 -1.96 -14.31 -9.77
C LEU A 57 -0.86 -15.23 -10.33
N ILE A 58 0.37 -14.72 -10.44
CA ILE A 58 1.54 -15.46 -10.89
C ILE A 58 2.44 -15.66 -9.67
N TRP A 59 2.47 -16.88 -9.17
CA TRP A 59 3.19 -17.28 -7.97
C TRP A 59 4.58 -17.77 -8.34
N TYR A 60 5.60 -16.96 -8.11
CA TYR A 60 6.98 -17.27 -8.46
C TYR A 60 7.79 -17.66 -7.22
N GLY A 61 8.13 -18.95 -7.12
CA GLY A 61 8.85 -19.55 -6.00
C GLY A 61 7.94 -20.29 -5.01
N SER A 62 8.45 -20.53 -3.80
CA SER A 62 7.78 -21.39 -2.82
C SER A 62 6.79 -20.61 -1.94
N PHE A 63 5.51 -20.96 -2.04
CA PHE A 63 4.43 -20.42 -1.22
C PHE A 63 3.66 -21.54 -0.53
N LYS A 64 3.38 -21.36 0.76
CA LYS A 64 2.47 -22.25 1.49
C LYS A 64 1.04 -22.10 0.94
N PRO A 65 0.23 -23.17 0.90
CA PRO A 65 -1.19 -23.08 0.52
C PRO A 65 -1.96 -22.02 1.33
N SER A 66 -1.62 -21.83 2.60
CA SER A 66 -2.22 -20.80 3.46
C SER A 66 -1.89 -19.37 3.01
N GLN A 67 -0.65 -19.11 2.56
CA GLN A 67 -0.26 -17.79 2.03
C GLN A 67 -1.02 -17.50 0.74
N ARG A 68 -1.13 -18.50 -0.14
CA ARG A 68 -1.90 -18.36 -1.39
C ARG A 68 -3.38 -18.06 -1.11
N ALA A 69 -3.96 -18.80 -0.18
CA ALA A 69 -5.36 -18.66 0.20
C ALA A 69 -5.69 -17.28 0.79
N ILE A 70 -4.77 -16.66 1.56
CA ILE A 70 -4.97 -15.31 2.11
C ILE A 70 -5.15 -14.29 0.99
N ILE A 71 -4.27 -14.31 -0.01
CA ILE A 71 -4.29 -13.34 -1.12
C ILE A 71 -5.46 -13.62 -2.06
N SER A 72 -5.73 -14.88 -2.41
CA SER A 72 -6.88 -15.23 -3.26
C SER A 72 -8.20 -14.83 -2.61
N ASP A 73 -8.34 -15.02 -1.29
CA ASP A 73 -9.54 -14.59 -0.56
C ASP A 73 -9.65 -13.07 -0.50
N PHE A 74 -8.53 -12.34 -0.35
CA PHE A 74 -8.54 -10.88 -0.40
C PHE A 74 -9.09 -10.37 -1.74
N ILE A 75 -8.57 -10.87 -2.87
CA ILE A 75 -9.02 -10.50 -4.22
C ILE A 75 -10.51 -10.83 -4.41
N THR A 76 -10.93 -12.03 -4.01
CA THR A 76 -12.33 -12.46 -4.11
C THR A 76 -13.26 -11.61 -3.23
N SER A 77 -12.73 -11.01 -2.16
CA SER A 77 -13.50 -10.15 -1.25
C SER A 77 -13.78 -8.76 -1.81
N LEU A 78 -13.01 -8.27 -2.79
CA LEU A 78 -13.11 -6.89 -3.33
C LEU A 78 -14.50 -6.58 -3.93
N SER A 79 -15.12 -7.55 -4.59
CA SER A 79 -16.44 -7.38 -5.24
C SER A 79 -17.55 -8.21 -4.57
N SER A 80 -17.30 -8.70 -3.36
CA SER A 80 -18.27 -9.53 -2.65
C SER A 80 -19.47 -8.73 -2.15
N SER A 81 -20.68 -9.30 -2.23
CA SER A 81 -21.86 -8.68 -1.63
C SER A 81 -21.81 -8.84 -0.10
N PRO A 82 -21.89 -7.75 0.67
CA PRO A 82 -21.87 -7.85 2.12
C PRO A 82 -23.10 -8.60 2.64
N LYS A 83 -22.87 -9.72 3.34
CA LYS A 83 -23.93 -10.48 4.02
C LYS A 83 -24.27 -9.77 5.34
N SER A 84 -25.30 -8.94 5.34
CA SER A 84 -25.86 -8.26 6.51
C SER A 84 -25.00 -7.15 7.16
N THR A 85 -25.70 -6.13 7.64
CA THR A 85 -25.28 -4.79 8.05
C THR A 85 -24.64 -4.75 9.44
N ALA A 86 -23.37 -4.32 9.55
CA ALA A 86 -22.80 -3.51 10.65
C ALA A 86 -21.26 -3.43 10.58
N GLN A 87 -20.59 -4.47 10.09
CA GLN A 87 -19.13 -4.56 10.17
C GLN A 87 -18.43 -4.10 8.88
N PRO A 88 -17.28 -3.42 8.99
CA PRO A 88 -16.50 -2.98 7.84
C PRO A 88 -15.95 -4.18 7.08
N SER A 89 -15.99 -4.13 5.74
CA SER A 89 -15.55 -5.22 4.88
C SER A 89 -14.56 -4.74 3.83
N VAL A 90 -13.80 -5.69 3.26
CA VAL A 90 -12.91 -5.45 2.12
C VAL A 90 -13.69 -4.87 0.94
N ALA A 91 -14.91 -5.33 0.68
CA ALA A 91 -15.77 -4.80 -0.36
C ALA A 91 -16.17 -3.33 -0.10
N THR A 92 -16.53 -2.98 1.14
CA THR A 92 -16.85 -1.59 1.51
C THR A 92 -15.64 -0.67 1.36
N TRP A 93 -14.44 -1.16 1.72
CA TRP A 93 -13.18 -0.45 1.50
C TRP A 93 -12.92 -0.21 0.01
N TRP A 94 -13.04 -1.27 -0.79
CA TRP A 94 -12.82 -1.20 -2.24
C TRP A 94 -13.84 -0.30 -2.94
N LYS A 95 -15.09 -0.29 -2.48
CA LYS A 95 -16.14 0.61 -2.98
C LYS A 95 -15.79 2.09 -2.83
N GLY A 96 -14.90 2.45 -1.90
CA GLY A 96 -14.35 3.80 -1.80
C GLY A 96 -13.75 4.32 -3.12
N THR A 97 -13.22 3.42 -3.95
CA THR A 97 -12.66 3.76 -5.28
C THR A 97 -13.71 4.30 -6.26
N GLU A 98 -15.01 4.02 -6.07
CA GLU A 98 -16.06 4.50 -6.96
C GLU A 98 -16.18 6.04 -6.98
N LYS A 99 -15.74 6.71 -5.90
CA LYS A 99 -15.73 8.17 -5.80
C LYS A 99 -14.84 8.82 -6.86
N TYR A 100 -13.81 8.12 -7.34
CA TYR A 100 -12.93 8.63 -8.39
C TYR A 100 -13.64 8.75 -9.75
N TYR A 101 -14.66 7.93 -10.03
CA TYR A 101 -15.47 8.07 -11.24
C TYR A 101 -16.31 9.34 -11.28
N GLN A 102 -16.43 10.08 -10.16
CA GLN A 102 -17.06 11.38 -10.15
C GLN A 102 -16.17 12.48 -10.75
N LEU A 103 -14.85 12.24 -10.78
CA LEU A 103 -13.86 13.19 -11.31
C LEU A 103 -13.72 13.12 -12.84
N ILE A 104 -14.20 12.05 -13.46
CA ILE A 104 -14.21 11.89 -14.91
C ILE A 104 -15.49 12.47 -15.53
N LYS A 105 -15.34 13.19 -16.64
CA LYS A 105 -16.45 13.79 -17.40
C LYS A 105 -17.00 12.82 -18.46
N SER A 106 -17.41 11.62 -18.05
CA SER A 106 -18.00 10.63 -18.95
C SER A 106 -19.36 10.15 -18.42
N ALA A 107 -20.33 10.03 -19.33
CA ALA A 107 -21.64 9.45 -19.06
C ALA A 107 -21.87 8.29 -20.04
N PRO A 108 -22.37 7.11 -19.59
CA PRO A 108 -22.64 6.72 -18.19
C PRO A 108 -21.35 6.55 -17.37
N LYS A 109 -21.46 6.70 -16.03
CA LYS A 109 -20.33 6.45 -15.13
C LYS A 109 -19.98 4.96 -15.18
N PRO A 110 -18.72 4.60 -15.48
CA PRO A 110 -18.33 3.20 -15.53
C PRO A 110 -18.38 2.56 -14.14
N SER A 111 -18.78 1.30 -14.09
CA SER A 111 -18.60 0.43 -12.92
C SER A 111 -17.36 -0.44 -13.10
N LEU A 112 -16.76 -0.88 -11.98
CA LEU A 112 -15.69 -1.87 -11.97
C LEU A 112 -16.11 -3.06 -11.12
N THR A 113 -15.96 -4.25 -11.67
CA THR A 113 -16.07 -5.51 -10.92
C THR A 113 -14.76 -6.26 -11.10
N LEU A 114 -14.15 -6.64 -9.99
CA LEU A 114 -12.96 -7.47 -9.96
C LEU A 114 -13.31 -8.90 -9.58
N ALA A 115 -12.76 -9.86 -10.32
CA ALA A 115 -12.87 -11.28 -10.01
C ALA A 115 -11.48 -11.92 -9.95
N LEU A 116 -11.32 -12.95 -9.13
CA LEU A 116 -10.12 -13.76 -9.16
C LEU A 116 -10.08 -14.53 -10.49
N GLY A 117 -8.97 -14.40 -11.21
CA GLY A 117 -8.71 -15.09 -12.48
C GLY A 117 -7.83 -16.32 -12.32
N ALA A 118 -6.99 -16.56 -13.33
CA ALA A 118 -6.04 -17.67 -13.33
C ALA A 118 -4.99 -17.53 -12.22
N GLN A 119 -4.57 -18.66 -11.66
CA GLN A 119 -3.44 -18.73 -10.74
C GLN A 119 -2.35 -19.60 -11.36
N ILE A 120 -1.22 -18.99 -11.71
CA ILE A 120 -0.10 -19.65 -12.37
C ILE A 120 0.97 -19.90 -11.32
N LEU A 121 1.42 -21.15 -11.20
CA LEU A 121 2.44 -21.55 -10.23
C LEU A 121 3.77 -21.81 -10.95
N ASP A 122 4.83 -21.17 -10.47
CA ASP A 122 6.21 -21.37 -10.90
C ASP A 122 7.08 -21.65 -9.67
N GLU A 123 6.88 -22.82 -9.06
CA GLU A 123 7.54 -23.22 -7.81
C GLU A 123 9.01 -23.62 -8.02
N ASN A 124 9.44 -23.82 -9.27
CA ASN A 124 10.78 -24.28 -9.64
C ASN A 124 11.76 -23.14 -9.93
N TYR A 125 11.36 -21.87 -9.73
CA TYR A 125 12.20 -20.70 -10.01
C TYR A 125 12.72 -20.69 -11.45
N SER A 126 11.83 -20.75 -12.45
CA SER A 126 12.20 -20.93 -13.86
C SER A 126 13.19 -19.89 -14.44
N LEU A 127 13.31 -18.72 -13.81
CA LEU A 127 14.21 -17.62 -14.18
C LEU A 127 15.31 -17.38 -13.10
N GLY A 128 15.47 -18.30 -12.15
CA GLY A 128 16.37 -18.14 -11.01
C GLY A 128 15.79 -17.27 -9.88
N LYS A 129 16.57 -17.07 -8.81
CA LYS A 129 16.12 -16.32 -7.61
C LYS A 129 16.46 -14.82 -7.64
N SER A 130 17.15 -14.36 -8.67
CA SER A 130 17.46 -12.95 -8.87
C SER A 130 16.82 -12.48 -10.17
N LEU A 131 15.75 -11.70 -10.06
CA LEU A 131 14.94 -11.26 -11.19
C LEU A 131 15.26 -9.82 -11.58
N THR A 132 15.43 -9.59 -12.88
CA THR A 132 15.47 -8.25 -13.47
C THR A 132 14.05 -7.74 -13.73
N THR A 133 13.93 -6.45 -14.08
CA THR A 133 12.65 -5.86 -14.49
C THR A 133 12.02 -6.60 -15.69
N ASP A 134 12.82 -7.03 -16.66
CA ASP A 134 12.35 -7.77 -17.83
C ASP A 134 11.84 -9.17 -17.46
N ASN A 135 12.43 -9.80 -16.44
CA ASN A 135 11.89 -11.05 -15.92
C ASN A 135 10.50 -10.87 -15.33
N ILE A 136 10.24 -9.78 -14.60
CA ILE A 136 8.91 -9.47 -14.08
C ILE A 136 7.92 -9.27 -15.23
N VAL A 137 8.25 -8.49 -16.25
CA VAL A 137 7.36 -8.31 -17.42
C VAL A 137 7.07 -9.65 -18.11
N SER A 138 8.08 -10.51 -18.26
CA SER A 138 7.94 -11.86 -18.82
C SER A 138 7.04 -12.76 -17.96
N LEU A 139 7.18 -12.73 -16.63
CA LEU A 139 6.32 -13.48 -15.71
C LEU A 139 4.86 -13.02 -15.82
N ALA A 140 4.61 -11.72 -15.76
CA ALA A 140 3.27 -11.15 -15.91
C ALA A 140 2.63 -11.53 -17.26
N SER A 141 3.43 -11.64 -18.33
CA SER A 141 2.97 -12.05 -19.66
C SER A 141 2.51 -13.51 -19.75
N LYS A 142 2.86 -14.36 -18.78
CA LYS A 142 2.36 -15.75 -18.70
C LYS A 142 0.85 -15.82 -18.43
N GLY A 143 0.27 -14.77 -17.87
CA GLY A 143 -1.17 -14.64 -17.69
C GLY A 143 -1.93 -14.42 -19.00
N SER A 144 -3.27 -14.42 -18.95
CA SER A 144 -4.06 -14.08 -20.13
C SER A 144 -3.77 -12.63 -20.56
N PRO A 145 -3.77 -12.31 -21.87
CA PRO A 145 -3.45 -10.97 -22.33
C PRO A 145 -4.64 -10.00 -22.22
N LYS A 146 -5.89 -10.44 -22.41
CA LYS A 146 -6.99 -9.49 -22.67
C LYS A 146 -7.84 -9.20 -21.43
N GLU A 147 -7.98 -7.91 -21.10
CA GLU A 147 -8.90 -7.39 -20.06
C GLU A 147 -8.69 -7.96 -18.65
N VAL A 148 -7.45 -8.27 -18.31
CA VAL A 148 -7.06 -8.79 -16.99
C VAL A 148 -5.91 -7.98 -16.41
N ILE A 149 -5.78 -8.05 -15.08
CA ILE A 149 -4.63 -7.57 -14.33
C ILE A 149 -3.83 -8.81 -13.94
N ASN A 150 -2.60 -8.93 -14.41
CA ASN A 150 -1.70 -10.00 -13.99
C ASN A 150 -0.84 -9.50 -12.83
N VAL A 151 -0.85 -10.27 -11.74
CA VAL A 151 -0.15 -9.94 -10.50
C VAL A 151 0.93 -10.99 -10.19
N ASP A 152 2.19 -10.68 -10.47
CA ASP A 152 3.38 -11.38 -9.99
C ASP A 152 3.58 -11.25 -8.48
N LEU A 153 3.75 -12.39 -7.82
CA LEU A 153 4.01 -12.56 -6.41
C LEU A 153 5.26 -13.42 -6.26
N THR A 154 6.34 -12.84 -5.74
CA THR A 154 7.63 -13.52 -5.54
C THR A 154 7.76 -14.05 -4.12
N SER A 155 8.30 -15.25 -3.94
CA SER A 155 8.56 -15.81 -2.62
C SER A 155 9.64 -15.01 -1.87
N LEU A 156 9.71 -15.21 -0.55
CA LEU A 156 10.61 -14.44 0.34
C LEU A 156 12.10 -14.60 0.02
N ASP A 157 12.48 -15.66 -0.67
CA ASP A 157 13.84 -15.99 -1.06
C ASP A 157 14.19 -15.56 -2.49
N VAL A 158 13.34 -14.76 -3.13
CA VAL A 158 13.56 -14.17 -4.45
C VAL A 158 13.86 -12.69 -4.29
N THR A 159 14.94 -12.24 -4.93
CA THR A 159 15.32 -10.83 -5.01
C THR A 159 14.89 -10.25 -6.34
N VAL A 160 14.19 -9.13 -6.32
CA VAL A 160 13.84 -8.35 -7.51
C VAL A 160 14.72 -7.11 -7.54
N GLU A 161 15.37 -6.86 -8.66
CA GLU A 161 16.23 -5.69 -8.90
C GLU A 161 15.54 -4.41 -8.39
N GLY A 162 16.23 -3.59 -7.59
CA GLY A 162 15.74 -2.30 -7.08
C GLY A 162 14.57 -2.34 -6.10
N PHE A 163 13.89 -3.48 -5.92
CA PHE A 163 12.75 -3.62 -5.00
C PHE A 163 13.19 -3.42 -3.54
N CYS A 164 12.42 -2.63 -2.79
CA CYS A 164 12.68 -2.19 -1.40
C CYS A 164 13.94 -1.33 -1.16
N SER A 165 14.85 -1.21 -2.13
CA SER A 165 16.02 -0.32 -2.05
C SER A 165 15.81 1.01 -2.75
N SER A 166 15.03 1.01 -3.83
CA SER A 166 14.77 2.20 -4.64
C SER A 166 13.31 2.31 -5.07
N ARG A 167 12.52 1.23 -5.00
CA ARG A 167 11.10 1.20 -5.38
C ARG A 167 10.31 0.23 -4.52
N CYS A 168 9.06 0.57 -4.22
CA CYS A 168 8.13 -0.33 -3.53
C CYS A 168 7.21 -1.12 -4.49
N GLY A 169 7.45 -1.03 -5.82
CA GLY A 169 6.74 -1.72 -6.91
C GLY A 169 7.30 -1.35 -8.30
N THR A 170 6.68 -1.75 -9.43
CA THR A 170 7.01 -1.27 -10.81
C THR A 170 5.87 -1.45 -11.83
N HIS A 171 5.43 -0.40 -12.56
CA HIS A 171 4.29 -0.49 -13.51
C HIS A 171 4.81 -0.74 -14.93
N ALA A 172 4.10 -1.55 -15.71
CA ALA A 172 4.32 -1.67 -17.15
C ALA A 172 2.99 -1.86 -17.91
N SER A 173 2.98 -1.52 -19.19
CA SER A 173 1.88 -1.79 -20.12
C SER A 173 2.47 -2.38 -21.40
N SER A 174 1.86 -3.44 -21.94
CA SER A 174 2.24 -3.95 -23.25
C SER A 174 1.46 -3.21 -24.35
N ALA A 175 2.09 -3.07 -25.53
CA ALA A 175 1.63 -2.28 -26.68
C ALA A 175 0.22 -2.64 -27.19
N ASP A 176 -0.28 -3.83 -26.87
CA ASP A 176 -1.55 -4.38 -27.37
C ASP A 176 -2.76 -4.19 -26.42
N HIS A 177 -2.87 -3.02 -25.77
CA HIS A 177 -3.99 -2.66 -24.88
C HIS A 177 -4.08 -3.43 -23.55
N HIS A 178 -2.94 -3.82 -22.99
CA HIS A 178 -2.88 -4.64 -21.78
C HIS A 178 -2.61 -3.80 -20.52
N LYS A 179 -3.42 -3.98 -19.47
CA LYS A 179 -3.36 -3.20 -18.22
C LYS A 179 -2.79 -4.04 -17.08
N PHE A 180 -1.52 -3.86 -16.77
CA PHE A 180 -0.87 -4.41 -15.58
C PHE A 180 -0.69 -3.29 -14.54
N ALA A 181 -0.88 -3.55 -13.25
CA ALA A 181 -0.93 -2.50 -12.22
C ALA A 181 0.10 -2.73 -11.11
N TYR A 182 1.09 -1.83 -10.92
CA TYR A 182 2.16 -1.94 -9.92
C TYR A 182 3.01 -0.66 -9.61
N GLY A 183 2.91 -0.02 -8.44
CA GLY A 183 3.56 1.28 -8.04
C GLY A 183 5.00 1.64 -8.50
N SER A 184 5.28 2.82 -9.10
CA SER A 184 6.65 3.37 -9.29
C SER A 184 6.99 4.41 -8.20
N VAL A 185 8.26 4.58 -7.83
CA VAL A 185 8.75 5.72 -7.00
C VAL A 185 8.57 7.09 -7.68
N THR A 186 8.48 7.10 -9.02
CA THR A 186 8.16 8.28 -9.82
C THR A 186 6.68 8.33 -10.22
N ALA A 187 5.89 7.31 -9.85
CA ALA A 187 4.45 7.38 -10.07
C ALA A 187 3.87 8.48 -9.18
N PRO A 188 2.87 9.23 -9.67
CA PRO A 188 2.13 10.13 -8.81
C PRO A 188 1.61 9.37 -7.59
N LEU A 189 1.60 10.05 -6.45
CA LEU A 189 1.15 9.53 -5.17
C LEU A 189 -0.12 8.68 -5.36
N GLU A 190 -0.14 7.46 -4.84
CA GLU A 190 -1.32 6.57 -4.93
C GLU A 190 -2.32 6.88 -3.81
N ALA A 191 -3.61 6.62 -4.04
CA ALA A 191 -4.69 7.00 -3.13
C ALA A 191 -4.53 6.44 -1.70
N VAL A 192 -3.96 5.24 -1.60
CA VAL A 192 -3.70 4.58 -0.32
C VAL A 192 -2.37 5.05 0.28
N SER A 193 -1.35 5.23 -0.55
CA SER A 193 -0.03 5.73 -0.14
C SER A 193 -0.09 7.17 0.39
N ALA A 194 -1.05 7.98 -0.07
CA ALA A 194 -1.38 9.30 0.47
C ALA A 194 -1.85 9.28 1.95
N CYS A 195 -2.24 8.10 2.43
CA CYS A 195 -2.77 7.87 3.76
C CYS A 195 -1.90 6.88 4.57
N ALA A 196 -0.60 6.87 4.30
CA ALA A 196 0.37 6.02 4.98
C ALA A 196 0.24 6.10 6.51
N GLY A 197 0.22 4.94 7.17
CA GLY A 197 0.13 4.84 8.63
C GLY A 197 -1.28 5.03 9.22
N ILE A 198 -2.30 5.36 8.42
CA ILE A 198 -3.67 5.59 8.91
C ILE A 198 -4.51 4.33 8.65
N PHE A 199 -4.92 3.62 9.71
CA PHE A 199 -5.75 2.40 9.59
C PHE A 199 -7.10 2.52 10.33
N GLY A 200 -7.17 3.32 11.38
CA GLY A 200 -8.40 3.63 12.10
C GLY A 200 -8.49 5.10 12.51
N LYS A 201 -9.68 5.52 12.95
CA LYS A 201 -9.92 6.89 13.40
C LYS A 201 -8.94 7.29 14.50
N GLY A 202 -8.34 8.48 14.35
CA GLY A 202 -7.40 9.05 15.32
C GLY A 202 -5.97 8.48 15.22
N ALA A 203 -5.61 7.84 14.11
CA ALA A 203 -4.23 7.41 13.87
C ALA A 203 -3.23 8.58 13.90
N TYR A 204 -2.02 8.31 14.39
CA TYR A 204 -0.87 9.22 14.43
C TYR A 204 0.42 8.37 14.47
N PRO A 205 1.63 8.95 14.27
CA PRO A 205 2.87 8.16 14.30
C PRO A 205 3.00 7.31 15.57
N GLY A 206 3.16 5.99 15.40
CA GLY A 206 3.21 5.02 16.51
C GLY A 206 1.86 4.51 17.00
N TYR A 207 0.73 5.02 16.49
CA TYR A 207 -0.61 4.56 16.81
C TYR A 207 -1.45 4.33 15.54
N THR A 208 -1.88 3.09 15.33
CA THR A 208 -2.60 2.66 14.11
C THR A 208 -3.99 3.28 13.95
N GLY A 209 -4.51 3.91 15.00
CA GLY A 209 -5.90 4.37 15.10
C GLY A 209 -6.78 3.38 15.87
N ASN A 210 -8.04 3.76 16.07
CA ASN A 210 -9.04 2.89 16.69
C ASN A 210 -9.43 1.78 15.72
N VAL A 211 -8.82 0.59 15.87
CA VAL A 211 -9.09 -0.60 15.06
C VAL A 211 -9.73 -1.70 15.90
N LEU A 212 -10.31 -2.70 15.25
CA LEU A 212 -10.92 -3.85 15.92
C LEU A 212 -9.81 -4.83 16.34
N VAL A 213 -10.08 -5.61 17.39
CA VAL A 213 -9.16 -6.63 17.91
C VAL A 213 -9.82 -8.00 17.81
N ASP A 214 -9.08 -8.98 17.31
CA ASP A 214 -9.50 -10.36 17.31
C ASP A 214 -9.36 -10.96 18.71
N ASN A 215 -10.47 -11.37 19.31
CA ASN A 215 -10.48 -11.84 20.70
C ASN A 215 -9.69 -13.15 20.93
N VAL A 216 -9.35 -13.91 19.89
CA VAL A 216 -8.66 -15.20 20.02
C VAL A 216 -7.15 -15.01 19.89
N THR A 217 -6.72 -14.21 18.92
CA THR A 217 -5.31 -14.02 18.55
C THR A 217 -4.71 -12.74 19.12
N GLY A 218 -5.54 -11.78 19.52
CA GLY A 218 -5.12 -10.42 19.89
C GLY A 218 -4.71 -9.55 18.69
N ALA A 219 -4.81 -10.06 17.45
CA ALA A 219 -4.42 -9.33 16.26
C ALA A 219 -5.42 -8.19 15.95
N SER A 220 -4.90 -7.07 15.45
CA SER A 220 -5.71 -5.93 15.01
C SER A 220 -6.22 -6.11 13.57
N TYR A 221 -7.45 -5.67 13.32
CA TYR A 221 -8.08 -5.69 12.00
C TYR A 221 -9.09 -4.54 11.86
N ASN A 222 -9.45 -4.20 10.63
CA ASN A 222 -10.49 -3.20 10.36
C ASN A 222 -11.39 -3.56 9.18
N ALA A 223 -11.18 -4.71 8.56
CA ALA A 223 -11.99 -5.20 7.45
C ALA A 223 -12.19 -6.71 7.56
N LEU A 224 -13.43 -7.15 7.33
CA LEU A 224 -13.74 -8.55 7.05
C LEU A 224 -13.71 -8.84 5.55
N GLY A 225 -13.02 -9.91 5.19
CA GLY A 225 -13.15 -10.54 3.88
C GLY A 225 -14.05 -11.77 3.93
N LEU A 226 -14.10 -12.47 2.80
CA LEU A 226 -14.76 -13.77 2.67
C LEU A 226 -14.15 -14.80 3.63
N HIS A 227 -14.94 -15.84 3.91
CA HIS A 227 -14.55 -16.93 4.81
C HIS A 227 -14.16 -16.47 6.24
N GLY A 228 -14.61 -15.28 6.66
CA GLY A 228 -14.30 -14.72 7.98
C GLY A 228 -12.86 -14.24 8.13
N ARG A 229 -12.10 -14.11 7.03
CA ARG A 229 -10.74 -13.56 7.08
C ARG A 229 -10.77 -12.11 7.55
N LYS A 230 -9.79 -11.75 8.38
CA LYS A 230 -9.62 -10.42 8.94
C LYS A 230 -8.42 -9.76 8.29
N PHE A 231 -8.61 -8.54 7.81
CA PHE A 231 -7.58 -7.75 7.15
C PHE A 231 -7.42 -6.41 7.87
N LEU A 232 -6.19 -5.90 7.85
CA LEU A 232 -5.85 -4.55 8.26
C LEU A 232 -5.54 -3.75 7.01
N LEU A 233 -6.48 -2.91 6.59
CA LEU A 233 -6.42 -2.15 5.36
C LEU A 233 -6.14 -0.67 5.67
N PRO A 234 -5.23 -0.02 4.95
CA PRO A 234 -4.98 1.41 5.11
C PRO A 234 -6.20 2.24 4.71
N ALA A 235 -6.28 3.45 5.25
CA ALA A 235 -7.21 4.46 4.79
C ALA A 235 -6.97 4.78 3.32
N MET A 236 -8.03 5.23 2.65
CA MET A 236 -7.98 5.65 1.26
C MET A 236 -8.25 7.14 1.19
N TRP A 237 -7.49 7.87 0.37
CA TRP A 237 -7.78 9.26 0.06
C TRP A 237 -9.18 9.37 -0.54
N ASP A 238 -9.99 10.26 0.02
CA ASP A 238 -11.32 10.58 -0.51
C ASP A 238 -11.22 11.85 -1.37
N PRO A 239 -11.39 11.75 -2.70
CA PRO A 239 -11.24 12.90 -3.58
C PRO A 239 -12.36 13.95 -3.40
N VAL A 240 -13.48 13.58 -2.78
CA VAL A 240 -14.61 14.49 -2.55
C VAL A 240 -14.34 15.34 -1.32
N THR A 241 -13.84 14.74 -0.24
CA THR A 241 -13.60 15.44 1.03
C THR A 241 -12.15 15.86 1.23
N SER A 242 -11.25 15.53 0.31
CA SER A 242 -9.80 15.78 0.40
C SER A 242 -9.20 15.36 1.75
N THR A 243 -9.59 14.18 2.23
CA THR A 243 -9.14 13.62 3.51
C THR A 243 -8.99 12.11 3.42
N CYS A 244 -8.12 11.55 4.26
CA CYS A 244 -8.01 10.10 4.41
C CYS A 244 -9.23 9.53 5.13
N LYS A 245 -9.90 8.56 4.51
CA LYS A 245 -11.07 7.87 5.09
C LYS A 245 -10.68 6.47 5.55
N THR A 246 -10.89 6.22 6.84
CA THR A 246 -10.76 4.90 7.45
C THR A 246 -12.08 4.14 7.36
N LEU A 247 -12.00 2.82 7.49
CA LEU A 247 -13.19 1.96 7.62
C LEU A 247 -13.83 2.04 9.01
N VAL A 248 -13.02 2.34 10.03
CA VAL A 248 -13.34 2.35 11.46
C VAL A 248 -12.80 3.60 12.14
#